data_AF-A0A965LRW1-F1
#
_entry.id   AF-A0A965LRW1-F1
#
_cell.length_a   1.000
_cell.length_b   1.000
_cell.length_c   1.000
_cell.angle_alpha   90.00
_cell.angle_beta   90.00
_cell.angle_gamma   90.00
#
_symmetry.space_group_name_H-M   'P 1'
#
loop_
_entity.id
_entity.type
_entity.pdbx_description
1 polymer ?
#
loop_
_entity_poly.entity_id
_entity_poly.type
_entity_poly.pdbx_seq_one_letter_code
_entity_poly.pdbx_strand_id
1 'polypeptide(L)'
;MRYLFLVLFAACGDLSVKVADQEGPDADGDGFSNCEQEMLGNDVVRCDDLDCDDTNPTVYPGAPQSCDGGLDHNCDGTPDWTVASSDCDGDGVRLGEGDCDDFDSTVSPASPEWCDDWIDNDCDGAIDGPACEVMP
;
A
#
# COMPACT_ATOMS: atom_id res chain seq x y z
N MET A 1 39.21 57.77 21.62
CA MET A 1 37.79 58.12 21.74
C MET A 1 37.09 57.74 20.45
N ARG A 2 36.09 56.83 20.55
CA ARG A 2 34.99 56.55 19.61
C ARG A 2 35.31 56.42 18.10
N TYR A 3 35.27 55.19 17.60
CA TYR A 3 34.74 54.92 16.26
C TYR A 3 33.30 54.44 16.40
N LEU A 4 32.37 55.34 16.13
CA LEU A 4 30.97 55.04 15.85
C LEU A 4 30.81 55.18 14.34
N PHE A 5 30.49 54.09 13.65
CA PHE A 5 29.47 54.06 12.59
C PHE A 5 29.19 52.59 12.27
N LEU A 6 28.13 52.09 12.90
CA LEU A 6 27.46 50.85 12.54
C LEU A 6 26.84 51.09 11.15
N VAL A 7 27.39 50.49 10.11
CA VAL A 7 26.69 50.34 8.83
C VAL A 7 26.11 48.94 8.84
N LEU A 8 24.86 48.84 9.29
CA LEU A 8 24.09 47.62 9.32
C LEU A 8 23.68 47.28 7.88
N PHE A 9 24.51 46.50 7.18
CA PHE A 9 24.06 45.77 6.00
C PHE A 9 23.39 44.48 6.50
N ALA A 10 22.06 44.55 6.66
CA ALA A 10 21.22 43.36 6.69
C ALA A 10 21.21 42.74 5.28
N ALA A 11 22.25 41.97 4.95
CA ALA A 11 22.09 40.89 4.00
C ALA A 11 21.43 39.74 4.77
N CYS A 12 20.29 39.28 4.26
CA CYS A 12 19.51 38.17 4.79
C CYS A 12 20.40 36.91 4.86
N GLY A 13 21.09 36.77 5.97
CA GLY A 13 21.92 35.65 6.35
C GLY A 13 21.60 35.31 7.80
N ASP A 14 20.31 35.21 8.11
CA ASP A 14 19.94 34.28 9.16
C ASP A 14 20.13 32.90 8.56
N LEU A 15 21.30 32.35 8.85
CA LEU A 15 21.65 30.95 8.69
C LEU A 15 20.79 30.13 9.65
N SER A 16 19.47 30.24 9.52
CA SER A 16 18.61 29.09 9.67
C SER A 16 19.20 28.10 8.71
N VAL A 17 19.81 27.04 9.24
CA VAL A 17 19.94 25.79 8.50
C VAL A 17 18.57 25.63 7.85
N LYS A 18 18.50 25.87 6.53
CA LYS A 18 17.44 25.25 5.76
C LYS A 18 17.78 23.79 5.90
N VAL A 19 17.26 23.18 6.95
CA VAL A 19 16.70 21.87 6.80
C VAL A 19 15.66 22.14 5.72
N ALA A 20 16.07 22.00 4.46
CA ALA A 20 15.13 21.66 3.43
C ALA A 20 14.31 20.55 4.08
N ASP A 21 13.03 20.84 4.35
CA ASP A 21 11.98 19.85 4.25
C ASP A 21 12.57 18.46 4.01
N GLN A 22 12.84 17.71 5.09
CA GLN A 22 13.35 16.34 5.02
C GLN A 22 12.21 15.39 4.61
N GLU A 23 11.28 15.91 3.82
CA GLU A 23 10.30 15.16 3.07
C GLU A 23 11.05 14.72 1.81
N GLY A 24 10.95 13.44 1.42
CA GLY A 24 11.44 13.03 0.10
C GLY A 24 10.72 13.86 -0.98
N PRO A 25 11.25 13.92 -2.22
CA PRO A 25 10.49 14.53 -3.30
C PRO A 25 9.21 13.72 -3.54
N ASP A 26 8.05 14.25 -3.12
CA ASP A 26 6.71 13.74 -3.48
C ASP A 26 6.58 13.74 -5.01
N ALA A 27 6.84 12.60 -5.62
CA ALA A 27 7.04 12.48 -7.06
C ALA A 27 5.73 12.23 -7.82
N ASP A 28 4.71 11.71 -7.16
CA ASP A 28 3.39 11.45 -7.74
C ASP A 28 2.29 12.43 -7.30
N GLY A 29 2.54 13.23 -6.26
CA GLY A 29 1.69 14.33 -5.82
C GLY A 29 0.53 13.92 -4.93
N ASP A 30 0.61 12.78 -4.24
CA ASP A 30 -0.42 12.34 -3.29
C ASP A 30 -0.26 12.92 -1.87
N GLY A 31 0.87 13.61 -1.63
CA GLY A 31 1.19 14.27 -0.37
C GLY A 31 1.98 13.41 0.61
N PHE A 32 2.40 12.22 0.21
CA PHE A 32 3.33 11.36 0.92
C PHE A 32 4.67 11.30 0.17
N SER A 33 5.72 10.78 0.81
CA SER A 33 7.03 10.66 0.17
C SER A 33 7.81 9.46 0.68
N ASN A 34 8.72 8.94 -0.15
CA ASN A 34 9.65 7.88 0.20
C ASN A 34 10.85 8.40 1.01
N CYS A 35 10.61 9.16 2.09
CA CYS A 35 11.69 9.72 2.90
C CYS A 35 12.72 8.64 3.30
N GLU A 36 13.88 8.70 2.66
CA GLU A 36 14.97 7.80 2.96
C GLU A 36 15.57 8.22 4.30
N GLN A 37 15.66 7.27 5.23
CA GLN A 37 16.17 7.49 6.58
C GLN A 37 17.68 7.77 6.54
N GLU A 38 18.07 8.96 6.09
CA GLU A 38 19.41 9.49 6.27
C GLU A 38 19.57 9.80 7.77
N MET A 39 20.50 9.11 8.42
CA MET A 39 20.87 9.33 9.82
C MET A 39 21.54 10.70 9.99
N LEU A 40 20.76 11.78 9.96
CA LEU A 40 21.24 13.14 10.21
C LEU A 40 21.38 13.41 11.72
N GLY A 41 22.38 12.77 12.34
CA GLY A 41 22.81 13.11 13.71
C GLY A 41 21.89 12.56 14.80
N ASN A 42 21.35 13.44 15.66
CA ASN A 42 20.56 13.06 16.85
C ASN A 42 19.05 13.33 16.72
N ASP A 43 18.61 13.83 15.56
CA ASP A 43 17.20 14.10 15.30
C ASP A 43 16.63 12.89 14.55
N VAL A 44 15.65 12.24 15.16
CA VAL A 44 14.95 11.14 14.50
C VAL A 44 13.94 11.80 13.58
N VAL A 45 14.28 11.93 12.30
CA VAL A 45 13.27 12.17 11.26
C VAL A 45 12.35 10.98 11.31
N ARG A 46 11.13 11.20 11.81
CA ARG A 46 10.08 10.20 11.83
C ARG A 46 9.23 10.43 10.61
N CYS A 47 9.35 9.49 9.68
CA CYS A 47 8.37 9.31 8.63
C CYS A 47 7.25 8.48 9.23
N ASP A 48 6.33 9.16 9.90
CA ASP A 48 5.16 8.48 10.45
C ASP A 48 4.22 8.02 9.29
N ASP A 49 4.43 8.52 8.08
CA ASP A 49 3.66 8.21 6.86
C ASP A 49 4.59 7.98 5.65
N LEU A 50 5.32 6.85 5.63
CA LEU A 50 6.21 6.48 4.52
C LEU A 50 5.42 5.99 3.30
N ASP A 51 5.61 6.65 2.16
CA ASP A 51 5.12 6.16 0.87
C ASP A 51 5.97 4.97 0.38
N CYS A 52 5.30 3.86 0.12
CA CYS A 52 5.90 2.63 -0.37
C CYS A 52 6.06 2.58 -1.90
N ASP A 53 5.38 3.46 -2.65
CA ASP A 53 5.54 3.66 -4.09
C ASP A 53 5.30 5.13 -4.50
N ASP A 54 6.31 5.97 -4.25
CA ASP A 54 6.43 7.40 -4.60
C ASP A 54 6.43 7.70 -6.12
N THR A 55 5.93 6.76 -6.92
CA THR A 55 5.67 6.95 -8.35
C THR A 55 4.21 6.70 -8.73
N ASN A 56 3.37 6.35 -7.76
CA ASN A 56 1.99 5.96 -7.94
C ASN A 56 1.06 6.63 -6.92
N PRO A 57 0.28 7.65 -7.31
CA PRO A 57 -0.50 8.49 -6.39
C PRO A 57 -1.74 7.78 -5.81
N THR A 58 -1.91 6.49 -6.10
CA THR A 58 -2.92 5.64 -5.47
C THR A 58 -2.37 4.81 -4.32
N VAL A 59 -1.06 4.78 -4.14
CA VAL A 59 -0.35 3.99 -3.13
C VAL A 59 0.20 4.95 -2.09
N TYR A 60 -0.42 5.00 -0.92
CA TYR A 60 0.00 5.85 0.18
C TYR A 60 -0.53 5.34 1.53
N PRO A 61 0.09 5.72 2.66
CA PRO A 61 -0.41 5.42 3.99
C PRO A 61 -1.92 5.67 4.17
N GLY A 62 -2.67 4.59 4.39
CA GLY A 62 -4.12 4.64 4.59
C GLY A 62 -4.97 4.81 3.33
N ALA A 63 -4.40 4.63 2.13
CA ALA A 63 -5.17 4.60 0.88
C ALA A 63 -6.29 3.54 0.91
N PRO A 64 -7.39 3.76 0.17
CA PRO A 64 -8.37 2.71 -0.07
C PRO A 64 -7.70 1.53 -0.78
N GLN A 65 -7.94 0.33 -0.27
CA GLN A 65 -7.41 -0.88 -0.88
C GLN A 65 -8.08 -1.18 -2.21
N SER A 66 -7.32 -1.78 -3.12
CA SER A 66 -7.72 -2.08 -4.49
C SER A 66 -7.16 -3.43 -4.95
N CYS A 67 -7.87 -4.04 -5.90
CA CYS A 67 -7.62 -5.39 -6.40
C CYS A 67 -6.61 -5.42 -7.57
N ASP A 68 -5.66 -4.50 -7.58
CA ASP A 68 -4.72 -4.33 -8.70
C ASP A 68 -3.45 -5.18 -8.52
N GLY A 69 -3.60 -6.50 -8.69
CA GLY A 69 -2.45 -7.38 -8.96
C GLY A 69 -1.42 -7.53 -7.83
N GLY A 70 -1.84 -7.35 -6.57
CA GLY A 70 -0.97 -7.60 -5.42
C GLY A 70 -0.24 -6.38 -4.86
N LEU A 71 -0.64 -5.17 -5.27
CA LEU A 71 -0.18 -3.93 -4.65
C LEU A 71 -0.67 -3.83 -3.18
N ASP A 72 0.17 -3.23 -2.34
CA ASP A 72 -0.16 -2.77 -1.00
C ASP A 72 -0.45 -1.27 -1.13
N HIS A 73 -1.73 -0.89 -1.32
CA HIS A 73 -2.04 0.52 -1.58
C HIS A 73 -1.93 1.36 -0.31
N ASN A 74 -2.13 0.77 0.86
CA ASN A 74 -2.20 1.52 2.11
C ASN A 74 -0.86 1.56 2.87
N CYS A 75 0.19 0.98 2.28
CA CYS A 75 1.55 0.85 2.81
C CYS A 75 1.61 0.24 4.22
N ASP A 76 0.70 -0.70 4.53
CA ASP A 76 0.66 -1.39 5.83
C ASP A 76 1.56 -2.64 5.91
N GLY A 77 2.22 -2.97 4.80
CA GLY A 77 3.11 -4.12 4.65
C GLY A 77 2.38 -5.39 4.24
N THR A 78 1.08 -5.34 3.98
CA THR A 78 0.28 -6.45 3.48
C THR A 78 -0.33 -6.11 2.12
N PRO A 79 -0.15 -6.97 1.10
CA PRO A 79 -0.84 -6.80 -0.16
C PRO A 79 -2.36 -6.75 0.02
N ASP A 80 -3.03 -5.88 -0.73
CA ASP A 80 -4.46 -5.59 -0.58
C ASP A 80 -5.38 -6.79 -0.78
N TRP A 81 -4.97 -7.76 -1.61
CA TRP A 81 -5.73 -9.00 -1.84
C TRP A 81 -5.81 -9.89 -0.60
N THR A 82 -4.99 -9.67 0.42
CA THR A 82 -5.12 -10.39 1.69
C THR A 82 -6.22 -9.82 2.58
N VAL A 83 -6.83 -8.70 2.18
CA VAL A 83 -7.82 -8.03 2.99
C VAL A 83 -9.20 -8.55 2.71
N ALA A 84 -9.68 -9.30 3.69
CA ALA A 84 -10.99 -9.92 3.83
C ALA A 84 -12.23 -9.08 3.42
N SER A 85 -12.11 -7.77 3.24
CA SER A 85 -13.24 -6.88 2.93
C SER A 85 -13.45 -6.58 1.45
N SER A 86 -12.50 -6.95 0.58
CA SER A 86 -12.59 -6.76 -0.87
C SER A 86 -13.15 -8.02 -1.55
N ASP A 87 -13.90 -7.79 -2.63
CA ASP A 87 -14.42 -8.80 -3.58
C ASP A 87 -13.77 -8.42 -4.91
N CYS A 88 -12.64 -9.08 -5.20
CA CYS A 88 -11.68 -8.60 -6.18
C CYS A 88 -11.96 -9.08 -7.60
N ASP A 89 -12.69 -10.17 -7.76
CA ASP A 89 -13.13 -10.69 -9.05
C ASP A 89 -14.61 -10.37 -9.37
N GLY A 90 -15.36 -9.88 -8.39
CA GLY A 90 -16.74 -9.43 -8.54
C GLY A 90 -17.77 -10.56 -8.58
N ASP A 91 -17.47 -11.72 -8.02
CA ASP A 91 -18.37 -12.87 -7.96
C ASP A 91 -19.43 -12.76 -6.84
N GLY A 92 -19.23 -11.81 -5.93
CA GLY A 92 -20.14 -11.49 -4.82
C GLY A 92 -19.78 -12.16 -3.50
N VAL A 93 -18.65 -12.86 -3.42
CA VAL A 93 -18.02 -13.37 -2.20
C VAL A 93 -16.69 -12.63 -1.99
N ARG A 94 -16.27 -12.50 -0.74
CA ARG A 94 -14.99 -11.87 -0.38
C ARG A 94 -14.07 -12.94 0.15
N LEU A 95 -12.76 -12.71 0.10
CA LEU A 95 -11.78 -13.57 0.78
C LEU A 95 -12.13 -13.80 2.27
N GLY A 96 -12.66 -12.77 2.95
CA GLY A 96 -13.08 -12.86 4.35
C GLY A 96 -14.38 -13.60 4.61
N GLU A 97 -15.16 -13.84 3.56
CA GLU A 97 -16.47 -14.47 3.59
C GLU A 97 -16.42 -15.93 3.08
N GLY A 98 -15.24 -16.42 2.70
CA GLY A 98 -14.99 -17.83 2.36
C GLY A 98 -14.54 -18.06 0.92
N ASP A 99 -14.33 -17.02 0.13
CA ASP A 99 -13.68 -17.14 -1.17
C ASP A 99 -12.22 -17.62 -0.98
N CYS A 100 -11.82 -18.63 -1.75
CA CYS A 100 -10.49 -19.23 -1.71
C CYS A 100 -9.57 -18.73 -2.83
N ASP A 101 -10.09 -18.04 -3.86
CA ASP A 101 -9.34 -17.36 -4.90
C ASP A 101 -10.07 -16.09 -5.40
N ASP A 102 -9.92 -15.00 -4.64
CA ASP A 102 -10.52 -13.66 -4.87
C ASP A 102 -10.06 -12.97 -6.19
N PHE A 103 -9.37 -13.68 -7.08
CA PHE A 103 -8.99 -13.23 -8.42
C PHE A 103 -9.64 -14.05 -9.55
N ASP A 104 -10.39 -15.09 -9.22
CA ASP A 104 -11.09 -15.93 -10.17
C ASP A 104 -12.56 -16.10 -9.80
N SER A 105 -13.42 -15.31 -10.45
CA SER A 105 -14.87 -15.30 -10.22
C SER A 105 -15.60 -16.64 -10.49
N THR A 106 -14.85 -17.68 -10.87
CA THR A 106 -15.34 -19.06 -11.01
C THR A 106 -14.98 -19.96 -9.83
N VAL A 107 -14.32 -19.41 -8.80
CA VAL A 107 -13.86 -20.08 -7.59
C VAL A 107 -14.45 -19.37 -6.39
N SER A 108 -15.48 -19.94 -5.77
CA SER A 108 -16.08 -19.42 -4.53
C SER A 108 -17.09 -20.39 -3.93
N PRO A 109 -17.50 -20.20 -2.66
CA PRO A 109 -18.58 -21.00 -2.02
C PRO A 109 -19.91 -21.10 -2.77
N ALA A 110 -20.15 -20.24 -3.76
CA ALA A 110 -21.36 -20.26 -4.57
C ALA A 110 -21.15 -20.88 -5.96
N SER A 111 -19.91 -21.20 -6.32
CA SER A 111 -19.52 -21.69 -7.64
C SER A 111 -19.76 -23.19 -7.80
N PRO A 112 -20.08 -23.68 -9.00
CA PRO A 112 -20.26 -25.11 -9.25
C PRO A 112 -18.93 -25.86 -9.31
N GLU A 113 -18.92 -27.07 -8.77
CA GLU A 113 -17.77 -27.96 -8.80
C GLU A 113 -17.43 -28.55 -10.19
N TRP A 114 -16.17 -28.43 -10.61
CA TRP A 114 -15.66 -28.95 -11.89
C TRP A 114 -14.64 -30.05 -11.68
N CYS A 115 -15.10 -31.30 -11.58
CA CYS A 115 -14.19 -32.44 -11.44
C CYS A 115 -13.13 -32.50 -12.57
N ASP A 116 -11.94 -32.99 -12.22
CA ASP A 116 -10.74 -33.22 -13.07
C ASP A 116 -9.91 -31.98 -13.44
N ASP A 117 -10.23 -30.79 -12.93
CA ASP A 117 -9.40 -29.58 -13.13
C ASP A 117 -8.37 -29.36 -12.01
N TRP A 118 -8.52 -30.07 -10.88
CA TRP A 118 -7.66 -30.00 -9.70
C TRP A 118 -7.67 -28.62 -9.01
N ILE A 119 -8.78 -27.90 -9.14
CA ILE A 119 -9.12 -26.68 -8.41
C ILE A 119 -10.17 -27.06 -7.34
N ASP A 120 -10.27 -26.25 -6.29
CA ASP A 120 -11.36 -26.28 -5.30
C ASP A 120 -12.32 -25.16 -5.73
N ASN A 121 -13.29 -25.44 -6.61
CA ASN A 121 -14.10 -24.38 -7.21
C ASN A 121 -15.16 -23.86 -6.26
N ASP A 122 -15.64 -24.68 -5.33
CA ASP A 122 -16.66 -24.34 -4.35
C ASP A 122 -16.10 -24.00 -2.96
N CYS A 123 -14.77 -23.93 -2.83
CA CYS A 123 -14.06 -23.57 -1.61
C CYS A 123 -14.48 -24.40 -0.38
N ASP A 124 -14.88 -25.68 -0.56
CA ASP A 124 -15.22 -26.58 0.53
C ASP A 124 -13.99 -27.20 1.22
N GLY A 125 -12.80 -26.96 0.66
CA GLY A 125 -11.50 -27.43 1.16
C GLY A 125 -11.04 -28.77 0.56
N ALA A 126 -11.78 -29.34 -0.40
CA ALA A 126 -11.37 -30.46 -1.22
C ALA A 126 -10.80 -29.96 -2.57
N ILE A 127 -9.89 -30.73 -3.16
CA ILE A 127 -9.43 -30.46 -4.53
C ILE A 127 -10.12 -31.46 -5.45
N ASP A 128 -10.71 -30.97 -6.53
CA ASP A 128 -11.65 -31.73 -7.35
C ASP A 128 -10.97 -32.50 -8.47
N GLY A 129 -10.34 -33.59 -8.05
CA GLY A 129 -9.79 -34.60 -8.92
C GLY A 129 -10.85 -35.57 -9.50
N PRO A 130 -10.42 -36.73 -10.03
CA PRO A 130 -11.30 -37.70 -10.72
C PRO A 130 -12.36 -38.39 -9.84
N ALA A 131 -12.39 -38.09 -8.55
CA ALA A 131 -13.28 -38.69 -7.57
C ALA A 131 -14.23 -37.65 -6.93
N CYS A 132 -14.37 -36.45 -7.52
CA CYS A 132 -15.20 -35.38 -6.98
C CYS A 132 -16.68 -35.81 -6.87
N GLU A 133 -17.29 -35.59 -5.70
CA GLU A 133 -18.72 -35.79 -5.48
C GLU A 133 -19.43 -34.55 -6.04
N VAL A 134 -19.80 -34.58 -7.32
CA VAL A 134 -20.67 -33.57 -7.92
C VAL A 134 -21.93 -33.43 -7.07
N MET A 135 -22.00 -32.37 -6.25
CA MET A 135 -23.21 -32.04 -5.53
C MET A 135 -24.26 -31.61 -6.57
N PRO A 136 -25.43 -32.27 -6.62
CA PRO A 136 -26.46 -32.02 -7.64
C PRO A 136 -27.27 -30.73 -7.41
#